data_AF-A0A353H340-F1
#
_entry.id   AF-A0A353H340-F1
#
_cell.length_a   1.000
_cell.length_b   1.000
_cell.length_c   1.000
_cell.angle_alpha   90.00
_cell.angle_beta   90.00
_cell.angle_gamma   90.00
#
_symmetry.space_group_name_H-M   'P 1'
#
loop_
_entity.id
_entity.type
_entity.pdbx_description
1 polymer ?
#
loop_
_entity_poly.entity_id
_entity_poly.type
_entity_poly.pdbx_seq_one_letter_code
_entity_poly.pdbx_strand_id
1 'polypeptide(L)' 'AKGLGHGKGYQYPHLFEGHFIPQQYLPTSVLGKHFYEPSQEGREAEIARRVTLWRKAQDQALGIEKPPDSVEQK' A
#
# COMPACT_ATOMS: atom_id res chain seq x y z
N ALA A 1 -4.68 8.59 -30.24
CA ALA A 1 -3.65 8.15 -29.27
C ALA A 1 -4.00 6.75 -28.77
N LYS A 2 -3.38 5.71 -29.35
CA LYS A 2 -3.65 4.29 -29.06
C LYS A 2 -2.32 3.56 -29.21
N GLY A 3 -1.37 3.78 -28.30
CA GLY A 3 0.03 3.40 -28.58
C GLY A 3 0.99 3.34 -27.41
N LEU A 4 0.53 3.42 -26.17
CA LEU A 4 1.35 3.17 -24.99
C LEU A 4 0.48 2.29 -24.10
N GLY A 5 0.94 1.12 -23.69
CA GLY A 5 0.18 0.11 -22.94
C GLY A 5 -0.24 0.53 -21.52
N HIS A 6 -0.48 1.82 -21.29
CA HIS A 6 -0.98 2.38 -20.05
C HIS A 6 -2.31 1.73 -19.65
N GLY A 7 -2.38 1.31 -18.38
CA GLY A 7 -3.59 0.76 -17.78
C GLY A 7 -3.85 -0.72 -18.03
N LYS A 8 -3.03 -1.42 -18.83
CA LYS A 8 -3.16 -2.89 -18.93
C LYS A 8 -2.88 -3.53 -17.57
N GLY A 9 -3.83 -4.31 -17.07
CA GLY A 9 -3.74 -4.95 -15.75
C GLY A 9 -4.12 -4.06 -14.56
N TYR A 10 -4.63 -2.85 -14.77
CA TYR A 10 -5.20 -2.05 -13.70
C TYR A 10 -6.48 -2.70 -13.17
N GLN A 11 -6.56 -2.89 -11.86
CA GLN A 11 -7.76 -3.38 -11.17
C GLN A 11 -8.47 -2.20 -10.50
N TYR A 12 -9.76 -2.06 -10.76
CA TYR A 12 -10.57 -0.97 -10.21
C TYR A 12 -10.98 -1.29 -8.76
N PRO A 13 -10.49 -0.56 -7.73
CA PRO A 13 -10.66 -0.93 -6.32
C PRO A 13 -12.12 -1.06 -5.86
N HIS A 14 -13.05 -0.32 -6.47
CA HIS A 14 -14.46 -0.32 -6.07
C HIS A 14 -15.22 -1.61 -6.45
N LEU A 15 -14.61 -2.51 -7.23
CA LEU A 15 -15.17 -3.83 -7.51
C LEU A 15 -14.83 -4.87 -6.43
N PHE A 16 -14.01 -4.51 -5.45
CA PHE A 16 -13.53 -5.41 -4.40
C PHE A 16 -14.11 -5.04 -3.04
N GLU A 17 -14.26 -6.04 -2.18
CA GLU A 17 -14.74 -5.86 -0.80
C GLU A 17 -13.89 -4.82 -0.05
N GLY A 18 -14.55 -3.96 0.73
CA GLY A 18 -13.88 -2.86 1.42
C GLY A 18 -13.30 -1.78 0.49
N HIS A 19 -13.61 -1.81 -0.81
CA HIS A 19 -13.12 -0.87 -1.83
C HIS A 19 -11.58 -0.80 -1.93
N PHE A 20 -10.91 -1.93 -1.71
CA PHE A 20 -9.45 -2.02 -1.66
C PHE A 20 -8.95 -3.31 -2.31
N ILE A 21 -7.83 -3.23 -3.04
CA ILE A 21 -7.11 -4.36 -3.61
C ILE A 21 -5.61 -4.12 -3.36
N PRO A 22 -4.84 -5.12 -2.86
CA PRO A 22 -3.41 -4.96 -2.59
C PRO A 22 -2.57 -5.03 -3.88
N GLN A 23 -2.80 -4.09 -4.80
CA GLN A 23 -2.06 -3.96 -6.05
C GLN A 23 -0.76 -3.16 -5.85
N GLN A 24 0.25 -3.40 -6.69
CA GLN A 24 1.44 -2.56 -6.77
C GLN A 24 1.07 -1.17 -7.34
N TYR A 25 1.19 -0.13 -6.51
CA TYR A 25 0.98 1.28 -6.92
C TYR A 25 2.28 2.07 -7.07
N LEU A 26 3.31 1.71 -6.30
CA LEU A 26 4.63 2.30 -6.39
C LEU A 26 5.49 1.60 -7.46
N PRO A 27 6.41 2.32 -8.12
CA PRO A 27 7.43 1.70 -8.96
C PRO A 27 8.26 0.69 -8.16
N THR A 28 8.75 -0.36 -8.83
CA THR A 28 9.55 -1.42 -8.20
C THR A 28 10.78 -0.89 -7.47
N SER A 29 11.39 0.21 -7.94
CA SER A 29 12.57 0.83 -7.32
C SER A 29 12.33 1.42 -5.94
N VAL A 30 11.07 1.68 -5.57
CA VAL A 30 10.68 2.25 -4.28
C VAL A 30 9.57 1.42 -3.62
N LEU A 31 9.47 0.15 -4.00
CA LEU A 31 8.47 -0.75 -3.45
C LEU A 31 8.71 -0.97 -1.95
N GLY A 32 7.64 -0.96 -1.16
CA GLY A 32 7.70 -1.09 0.30
C GLY A 32 8.10 0.18 1.06
N LYS A 33 8.43 1.28 0.37
CA LYS A 33 8.76 2.56 1.03
C LYS A 33 7.51 3.24 1.57
N HIS A 34 7.60 3.78 2.79
CA HIS A 34 6.53 4.56 3.40
C HIS A 34 6.87 6.06 3.44
N PHE A 35 5.93 6.90 3.02
CA PHE A 35 6.08 8.37 3.03
C PHE A 35 5.22 9.08 4.09
N TYR A 36 4.29 8.35 4.71
CA TYR A 36 3.34 8.88 5.69
C TYR A 36 3.32 7.98 6.92
N GLU A 37 3.55 8.55 8.09
CA GLU A 37 3.50 7.87 9.37
C GLU A 37 2.40 8.52 10.21
N PRO A 38 1.18 7.94 10.24
CA PRO A 38 0.08 8.50 11.02
C PRO A 38 0.41 8.45 12.52
N SER A 39 0.11 9.54 13.23
CA SER A 39 0.21 9.56 14.69
C SER A 39 -0.93 8.79 15.35
N GLN A 40 -0.90 8.69 16.68
CA GLN A 40 -2.00 8.13 17.47
C GLN A 40 -2.98 9.20 17.98
N GLU A 41 -2.82 10.46 17.57
CA GLU A 41 -3.60 11.57 18.11
C GLU A 41 -4.88 11.80 17.30
N GLY A 42 -6.00 11.92 18.01
CA GLY A 42 -7.31 12.24 17.43
C GLY A 42 -7.73 11.28 16.31
N ARG A 43 -8.06 11.85 15.14
CA ARG A 43 -8.54 11.09 13.97
C ARG A 43 -7.47 10.20 13.36
N GLU A 44 -6.19 10.53 13.54
CA GLU A 44 -5.12 9.74 12.94
C GLU A 44 -5.00 8.34 13.54
N ALA A 45 -5.45 8.11 14.77
CA ALA A 45 -5.47 6.77 15.37
C ALA A 45 -6.29 5.77 14.53
N GLU A 46 -7.44 6.19 13.98
CA GLU A 46 -8.25 5.34 13.10
C GLU A 46 -7.58 5.14 11.75
N ILE A 47 -6.96 6.20 11.21
CA ILE A 47 -6.20 6.15 9.96
C ILE A 47 -5.02 5.19 10.10
N ALA A 48 -4.30 5.23 11.21
CA ALA A 48 -3.18 4.35 11.53
C ALA A 48 -3.60 2.88 11.48
N ARG A 49 -4.72 2.52 12.14
CA ARG A 49 -5.26 1.15 12.11
C ARG A 49 -5.53 0.69 10.68
N ARG A 50 -6.18 1.53 9.86
CA ARG A 50 -6.51 1.19 8.47
C ARG A 50 -5.27 1.09 7.58
N VAL A 51 -4.35 2.04 7.69
CA VAL A 51 -3.09 2.07 6.92
C VAL A 51 -2.26 0.83 7.24
N THR A 52 -2.16 0.42 8.52
CA THR A 52 -1.44 -0.80 8.91
C THR A 52 -2.06 -2.06 8.28
N LEU A 53 -3.39 -2.18 8.23
CA LEU A 53 -4.05 -3.31 7.58
C LEU A 53 -3.77 -3.37 6.08
N TRP A 54 -3.85 -2.24 5.39
CA TRP A 54 -3.59 -2.16 3.96
C TRP A 54 -2.12 -2.43 3.60
N ARG A 55 -1.18 -1.93 4.40
CA ARG A 55 0.26 -2.23 4.24
C ARG A 55 0.52 -3.72 4.35
N LYS A 56 0.03 -4.37 5.40
CA LYS A 56 0.17 -5.81 5.59
C LYS A 56 -0.41 -6.60 4.40
N ALA A 57 -1.59 -6.21 3.92
CA ALA A 57 -2.20 -6.86 2.75
C ALA A 57 -1.37 -6.68 1.47
N GLN A 58 -0.78 -5.49 1.26
CA GLN A 58 0.14 -5.24 0.15
C GLN A 58 1.43 -6.03 0.27
N ASP A 59 2.05 -6.06 1.45
CA ASP A 59 3.29 -6.79 1.68
C ASP A 59 3.10 -8.29 1.39
N GLN A 60 1.98 -8.86 1.85
CA GLN A 60 1.63 -10.26 1.57
C GLN A 60 1.37 -10.52 0.09
N ALA A 61 0.64 -9.65 -0.60
CA ALA A 61 0.32 -9.81 -2.02
C ALA A 61 1.54 -9.64 -2.93
N LEU A 62 2.50 -8.82 -2.52
CA LEU A 62 3.70 -8.47 -3.31
C LEU A 62 4.96 -9.21 -2.85
N GLY A 63 4.87 -10.05 -1.82
CA GLY A 63 6.00 -10.83 -1.30
C GLY A 63 7.09 -9.99 -0.66
N ILE A 64 6.73 -8.88 -0.01
CA ILE A 64 7.67 -7.97 0.65
C ILE A 64 7.96 -8.54 2.04
N GLU A 65 9.08 -9.26 2.20
CA GLU A 65 9.43 -9.93 3.46
C GLU A 65 9.83 -8.97 4.59
N LYS A 66 10.44 -7.83 4.26
CA LYS A 66 10.78 -6.75 5.19
C LYS A 66 10.62 -5.39 4.51
N PRO A 67 9.67 -4.53 4.93
CA PRO A 67 9.60 -3.16 4.45
C PRO A 67 10.91 -2.42 4.79
N PRO A 68 11.54 -1.69 3.85
CA PRO A 68 12.83 -1.02 4.03
C PRO A 68 12.86 -0.04 5.22
N ASP A 69 11.71 0.52 5.61
CA ASP A 69 11.59 1.48 6.71
C ASP A 69 11.17 0.82 8.04
N SER A 70 11.23 -0.51 8.15
CA SER A 70 11.04 -1.22 9.42
C SER A 70 12.26 -0.98 10.31
N VAL A 71 12.34 0.21 10.90
CA VAL A 71 13.28 0.47 11.99
C VAL A 71 12.88 -0.47 13.12
N GLU A 72 13.73 -1.45 13.39
CA GLU A 72 13.65 -2.36 14.52
C GLU A 72 13.59 -1.52 15.79
N GLN A 73 12.38 -1.34 16.34
CA GLN A 73 12.21 -0.63 17.60
C GLN A 73 12.81 -1.51 18.70
N LYS A 74 14.00 -1.12 19.15
CA LYS A 74 14.61 -1.59 20.39
C LYS A 74 13.98 -0.90 21.59
#